data_AF-W2T1N8-F1
#
_entry.id   AF-W2T1N8-F1
#
_cell.length_a   1.000
_cell.length_b   1.000
_cell.length_c   1.000
_cell.angle_alpha   90.00
_cell.angle_beta   90.00
_cell.angle_gamma   90.00
#
_symmetry.space_group_name_H-M   'P 1'
#
loop_
_entity.id
_entity.type
_entity.pdbx_description
1 polymer ?
#
loop_
_entity_poly.entity_id
_entity_poly.type
_entity_poly.pdbx_seq_one_letter_code
_entity_poly.pdbx_strand_id
1 'polypeptide(L)'
;MAMNIDSFKQRTTRIGHLLMRRCGSMSTLITFVVYAPKSRYDKEEVEAFYMDLEKFYGKDYNFYKVTVGDFNAKIAPKKNT
;
A
#
# COMPACT_ATOMS: atom_id res chain seq x y z
N MET A 1 -20.95 6.23 11.07
CA MET A 1 -20.01 5.12 11.38
C MET A 1 -18.61 5.70 11.43
N ALA A 2 -17.86 5.52 12.52
CA ALA A 2 -16.51 6.04 12.65
C ALA A 2 -15.49 4.91 12.44
N MET A 3 -14.49 5.13 11.57
CA MET A 3 -13.27 4.33 11.54
C MET A 3 -12.21 5.07 12.33
N ASN A 4 -11.63 4.39 13.31
CA ASN A 4 -10.58 4.97 14.14
C ASN A 4 -9.21 4.54 13.60
N ILE A 5 -8.27 5.49 13.60
CA ILE A 5 -6.87 5.17 13.34
C ILE A 5 -6.34 4.47 14.59
N ASP A 6 -5.90 3.22 14.42
CA ASP A 6 -5.37 2.40 15.51
C ASP A 6 -3.87 2.61 15.67
N SER A 7 -3.13 2.58 14.55
CA SER A 7 -1.68 2.85 14.56
C SER A 7 -1.15 3.20 13.16
N PHE A 8 -0.07 3.98 13.13
CA PHE A 8 0.74 4.21 11.93
C PHE A 8 2.17 3.74 12.17
N LYS A 9 2.75 3.03 11.21
CA LYS A 9 4.14 2.60 11.25
C LYS A 9 4.79 2.74 9.89
N GLN A 10 5.88 3.50 9.84
CA GLN A 10 6.77 3.52 8.69
C GLN A 10 7.59 2.21 8.69
N ARG A 11 7.41 1.37 7.67
CA ARG A 11 8.08 0.07 7.53
C ARG A 11 9.43 0.21 6.84
N THR A 12 9.50 1.08 5.84
CA THR A 12 10.71 1.48 5.11
C THR A 12 10.62 2.96 4.77
N THR A 13 11.68 3.56 4.22
CA THR A 13 11.67 4.96 3.78
C THR A 13 10.55 5.27 2.79
N ARG A 14 10.10 4.28 1.99
CA ARG A 14 9.11 4.44 0.91
C ARG A 14 7.73 3.83 1.20
N ILE A 15 7.57 3.08 2.30
CA ILE A 15 6.32 2.37 2.65
C ILE A 15 5.90 2.68 4.09
N GLY A 16 4.73 3.31 4.21
CA GLY A 16 3.99 3.47 5.46
C GLY A 16 2.82 2.50 5.56
N HIS A 17 2.52 2.05 6.78
CA HIS A 17 1.37 1.20 7.07
C HIS A 17 0.48 1.89 8.11
N LEU A 18 -0.77 2.14 7.75
CA LEU A 18 -1.82 2.68 8.60
C LEU A 18 -2.84 1.59 8.89
N LEU A 19 -2.98 1.24 10.17
CA LEU A 19 -3.98 0.31 10.65
C LEU A 19 -5.20 1.10 11.10
N MET A 20 -6.36 0.74 10.56
CA MET A 20 -7.64 1.34 10.95
C MET A 20 -8.61 0.25 11.40
N ARG A 21 -9.28 0.49 12.52
CA ARG A 21 -10.28 -0.42 13.06
C ARG A 21 -11.63 0.25 13.06
N ARG A 22 -12.64 -0.53 12.66
CA ARG A 22 -14.02 -0.08 12.77
C ARG A 22 -14.54 -0.46 14.16
N CYS A 23 -14.97 0.55 14.92
CA CYS A 23 -15.48 0.35 16.27
C CYS A 23 -16.70 -0.59 16.25
N GLY A 24 -16.59 -1.74 16.95
CA GLY A 24 -17.66 -2.74 17.06
C GLY A 24 -17.66 -3.85 15.99
N SER A 25 -16.68 -3.93 15.09
CA SER A 25 -16.53 -5.04 14.14
C SER A 25 -15.11 -5.59 14.08
N MET A 26 -14.96 -6.90 13.86
CA MET A 26 -13.66 -7.57 13.74
C MET A 26 -12.92 -7.28 12.42
N SER A 27 -13.56 -6.57 11.49
CA SER A 27 -12.96 -6.15 10.23
C SER A 27 -11.96 -5.01 10.46
N THR A 28 -10.71 -5.30 10.15
CA THR A 28 -9.62 -4.33 10.23
C THR A 28 -9.20 -3.95 8.81
N LEU A 29 -9.04 -2.65 8.58
CA LEU A 29 -8.62 -2.07 7.31
C LEU A 29 -7.14 -1.72 7.41
N ILE A 30 -6.35 -2.25 6.49
CA ILE A 30 -4.93 -1.96 6.38
C ILE A 30 -4.75 -1.04 5.17
N THR A 31 -4.25 0.17 5.41
CA THR A 31 -3.91 1.12 4.35
C THR A 31 -2.39 1.23 4.24
N PHE A 32 -1.85 0.89 3.08
CA PHE A 32 -0.45 1.14 2.74
C PHE A 32 -0.32 2.47 2.03
N VAL A 33 0.60 3.30 2.50
CA VAL A 33 1.02 4.51 1.81
C VAL A 33 2.34 4.23 1.14
N VAL A 34 2.39 4.35 -0.19
CA VAL A 34 3.57 3.97 -0.97
C VAL A 34 4.04 5.13 -1.85
N TYR A 35 5.35 5.24 -2.02
CA TYR A 35 5.95 6.15 -2.98
C TYR A 35 6.89 5.36 -3.89
N ALA A 36 6.52 5.23 -5.16
CA ALA A 36 7.31 4.45 -6.10
C ALA A 36 8.64 5.16 -6.42
N PRO A 37 9.71 4.37 -6.62
CA PRO A 37 10.96 4.90 -7.15
C PRO A 37 10.70 5.60 -8.50
N LYS A 38 11.34 6.75 -8.71
CA LYS A 38 11.37 7.42 -10.02
C LYS A 38 12.12 6.57 -11.06
N SER A 39 11.85 6.79 -12.34
CA SER A 39 12.50 6.06 -13.45
C SER A 39 14.03 6.24 -13.58
N ARG A 40 14.66 6.98 -12.67
CA ARG A 40 16.12 7.19 -12.60
C ARG A 40 16.82 6.16 -11.72
N TYR A 41 16.06 5.41 -10.90
CA TYR A 41 16.60 4.33 -10.10
C TYR A 41 16.92 3.11 -10.98
N ASP A 42 17.89 2.31 -10.56
CA ASP A 42 18.24 1.07 -11.24
C ASP A 42 17.10 0.03 -11.13
N LYS A 43 17.18 -1.04 -11.92
CA LYS A 43 16.10 -2.02 -11.98
C LYS A 43 15.99 -2.79 -10.67
N GLU A 44 17.13 -3.00 -10.02
CA GLU A 44 17.31 -3.71 -8.77
C GLU A 44 16.59 -2.99 -7.63
N GLU A 45 16.70 -1.66 -7.53
CA GLU A 45 15.96 -0.85 -6.54
C GLU A 45 14.45 -0.89 -6.80
N VAL A 46 14.03 -0.89 -8.06
CA VAL A 46 12.61 -0.96 -8.44
C VAL A 46 12.04 -2.33 -8.09
N GLU A 47 12.77 -3.39 -8.41
CA GLU A 47 12.39 -4.77 -8.10
C GLU A 47 12.31 -4.99 -6.59
N ALA A 48 13.32 -4.54 -5.83
CA ALA A 48 13.31 -4.61 -4.37
C ALA A 48 12.09 -3.90 -3.76
N PHE A 49 11.68 -2.76 -4.31
CA PHE A 49 10.47 -2.06 -3.87
C PHE A 49 9.19 -2.89 -4.08
N TYR A 50 9.04 -3.51 -5.25
CA TYR A 50 7.86 -4.33 -5.54
C TYR A 50 7.86 -5.64 -4.73
N MET A 51 9.02 -6.26 -4.51
CA MET A 51 9.15 -7.43 -3.63
C MET A 51 8.77 -7.11 -2.18
N ASP A 52 9.23 -5.97 -1.66
CA ASP A 52 8.85 -5.51 -0.32
C ASP A 52 7.34 -5.27 -0.25
N LEU A 53 6.76 -4.57 -1.24
CA LEU A 53 5.32 -4.31 -1.30
C LEU A 53 4.49 -5.59 -1.34
N GLU A 54 4.88 -6.57 -2.16
CA GLU A 54 4.22 -7.88 -2.27
C GLU A 54 4.27 -8.63 -0.93
N LYS A 55 5.43 -8.66 -0.28
CA LYS A 55 5.60 -9.28 1.05
C LYS A 55 4.73 -8.63 2.11
N PHE A 56 4.46 -7.33 2.02
CA PHE A 56 3.54 -6.65 2.93
C PHE A 56 2.07 -6.92 2.58
N TYR A 57 1.74 -7.00 1.30
CA TYR A 57 0.39 -7.33 0.85
C TYR A 57 0.03 -8.78 1.16
N GLY A 58 0.95 -9.74 1.10
CA GLY A 58 0.68 -11.17 1.31
C GLY A 58 0.42 -11.61 2.76
N LYS A 59 0.61 -10.74 3.76
CA LYS A 59 0.70 -11.19 5.15
C LYS A 59 -0.62 -11.58 5.83
N ASP A 60 -1.78 -11.13 5.35
CA ASP A 60 -3.03 -11.37 6.10
C ASP A 60 -4.29 -11.58 5.23
N TYR A 61 -5.11 -12.59 5.51
CA TYR A 61 -6.29 -12.95 4.69
C TYR A 61 -7.64 -12.39 5.20
N ASN A 62 -7.71 -11.86 6.43
CA ASN A 62 -8.95 -11.39 7.08
C ASN A 62 -9.19 -9.86 7.02
N PHE A 63 -8.49 -9.14 6.14
CA PHE A 63 -8.42 -7.68 6.14
C PHE A 63 -8.74 -7.11 4.76
N TYR A 64 -9.45 -5.99 4.72
CA TYR A 64 -9.48 -5.15 3.52
C TYR A 64 -8.14 -4.42 3.42
N LYS A 65 -7.49 -4.50 2.26
CA LYS A 65 -6.20 -3.85 2.00
C LYS A 65 -6.39 -2.76 0.97
N VAL A 66 -5.90 -1.58 1.28
CA VAL A 66 -5.92 -0.43 0.36
C VAL A 66 -4.48 0.03 0.20
N THR A 67 -4.05 0.23 -1.03
CA THR A 67 -2.74 0.83 -1.32
C THR A 67 -2.97 2.18 -1.97
N VAL A 68 -2.47 3.24 -1.34
CA VAL A 68 -2.58 4.62 -1.80
C VAL A 68 -1.18 5.16 -2.00
N GLY A 69 -0.91 5.80 -3.13
CA GLY A 69 0.42 6.28 -3.41
C GLY A 69 0.64 6.72 -4.84
N ASP A 70 1.74 7.43 -5.05
CA ASP A 70 2.23 7.73 -6.39
C ASP A 70 3.11 6.56 -6.86
N PHE A 71 2.60 5.82 -7.84
CA PHE A 71 3.30 4.68 -8.42
C PHE A 71 4.22 5.05 -9.60
N ASN A 72 4.20 6.31 -10.06
CA ASN A 72 4.87 6.73 -11.30
C ASN A 72 4.49 5.85 -12.53
N ALA A 73 3.35 5.15 -12.47
CA ALA A 73 2.92 4.25 -13.52
C ALA A 73 2.30 5.03 -14.68
N LYS A 74 2.68 4.70 -15.92
CA LYS A 74 1.99 5.20 -17.11
C LYS A 74 0.72 4.38 -17.31
N ILE A 75 -0.42 4.96 -16.95
CA ILE A 75 -1.72 4.35 -17.23
C ILE A 75 -1.96 4.47 -18.74
N ALA A 76 -2.13 3.33 -19.42
CA ALA A 76 -2.49 3.34 -20.84
C ALA A 76 -3.85 4.04 -21.03
N PRO A 77 -4.12 4.64 -22.20
CA PRO A 77 -5.42 5.24 -22.48
C PRO A 77 -6.54 4.23 -22.20
N LYS A 78 -7.60 4.70 -21.53
CA LYS A 78 -8.79 3.88 -21.28
C LYS A 78 -9.31 3.40 -22.63
N LYS A 79 -9.33 2.08 -22.85
CA LYS A 79 -10.03 1.49 -23.98
C LYS A 79 -11.52 1.68 -23.72
N ASN A 80 -12.11 2.68 -24.37
CA ASN A 80 -13.56 2.81 -24.44
C ASN A 80 -14.02 1.73 -25.44
N THR A 81 -14.58 0.65 -24.92
CA THR A 81 -15.28 -0.37 -25.71
C THR A 81 -16.75 -0.29 -25.35
#